data_AF-A0A955V0Q5-F1
#
_entry.id   AF-A0A955V0Q5-F1
#
_cell.length_a   1.000
_cell.length_b   1.000
_cell.length_c   1.000
_cell.angle_alpha   90.00
_cell.angle_beta   90.00
_cell.angle_gamma   90.00
#
_symmetry.space_group_name_H-M   'P 1'
#
loop_
_entity.id
_entity.type
_entity.pdbx_description
1 polymer ?
#
loop_
_entity_poly.entity_id
_entity_poly.type
_entity_poly.pdbx_seq_one_letter_code
_entity_poly.pdbx_strand_id
1 'polypeptide(L)'
;MTARLAIATAGSARLGLGHCLRGATIARAASALADVALFVRGDAAALRAAARELGRTRIAVHGVAERAPQWEQSGALDADALVVDDPGDVAPLVDAAIARGLGCVVLDRLDLAARAHATVVPSPLAFA
;
A
#
# COMPACT_ATOMS: atom_id res chain seq x y z
N MET A 1 -9.18 14.59 15.46
CA MET A 1 -8.62 13.23 15.34
C MET A 1 -7.77 13.21 14.08
N THR A 2 -6.55 12.70 14.14
CA THR A 2 -5.71 12.52 12.94
C THR A 2 -6.21 11.28 12.20
N ALA A 3 -6.46 11.38 10.91
CA ALA A 3 -6.88 10.23 10.11
C ALA A 3 -5.77 9.18 10.05
N ARG A 4 -6.13 7.89 10.04
CA ARG A 4 -5.21 6.76 9.91
C ARG A 4 -5.21 6.26 8.47
N LEU A 5 -4.02 6.17 7.88
CA LEU A 5 -3.81 5.72 6.50
C LEU A 5 -2.99 4.43 6.50
N ALA A 6 -3.53 3.39 5.89
CA ALA A 6 -2.78 2.19 5.56
C ALA A 6 -2.28 2.25 4.11
N ILE A 7 -1.04 1.84 3.89
CA ILE A 7 -0.49 1.63 2.55
C ILE A 7 -0.14 0.15 2.42
N ALA A 8 -0.87 -0.58 1.59
CA ALA A 8 -0.62 -1.98 1.28
C ALA A 8 0.18 -2.07 -0.02
N THR A 9 1.41 -2.59 0.06
CA THR A 9 2.29 -2.72 -1.10
C THR A 9 2.99 -4.07 -1.16
N ALA A 10 3.58 -4.41 -2.30
CA ALA A 10 4.37 -5.62 -2.46
C ALA A 10 5.81 -5.33 -2.90
N GLY A 11 6.69 -6.29 -2.62
CA GLY A 11 8.05 -6.28 -3.15
C GLY A 11 8.81 -7.54 -2.76
N SER A 12 9.75 -7.95 -3.59
CA SER A 12 10.68 -9.02 -3.23
C SER A 12 11.92 -8.96 -4.12
N ALA A 13 12.94 -9.74 -3.79
CA ALA A 13 14.10 -9.91 -4.67
C ALA A 13 13.69 -10.43 -6.06
N ARG A 14 12.57 -11.17 -6.17
CA ARG A 14 12.05 -11.72 -7.43
C ARG A 14 11.14 -10.74 -8.18
N LEU A 15 10.25 -10.05 -7.47
CA LEU A 15 9.27 -9.12 -8.06
C LEU A 15 9.88 -7.73 -8.34
N GLY A 16 11.04 -7.45 -7.76
CA GLY A 16 11.59 -6.10 -7.69
C GLY A 16 11.03 -5.33 -6.49
N LEU A 17 11.60 -4.14 -6.28
CA LEU A 17 11.32 -3.30 -5.10
C LEU A 17 10.53 -2.03 -5.44
N GLY A 18 10.13 -1.85 -6.70
CA GLY A 18 9.51 -0.60 -7.18
C GLY A 18 8.26 -0.20 -6.41
N HIS A 19 7.28 -1.09 -6.32
CA HIS A 19 6.04 -0.89 -5.55
C HIS A 19 6.34 -0.60 -4.07
N CYS A 20 7.19 -1.43 -3.44
CA CYS A 20 7.59 -1.24 -2.05
C CYS A 20 8.24 0.13 -1.78
N LEU A 21 9.15 0.59 -2.64
CA LEU A 21 9.81 1.89 -2.52
C LEU A 21 8.81 3.03 -2.77
N ARG A 22 7.96 2.90 -3.79
CA ARG A 22 6.90 3.86 -4.09
C ARG A 22 5.93 3.99 -2.91
N GLY A 23 5.50 2.89 -2.32
CA GLY A 23 4.68 2.85 -1.11
C GLY A 23 5.36 3.56 0.07
N ALA A 24 6.66 3.34 0.28
CA ALA A 24 7.43 4.05 1.32
C ALA A 24 7.57 5.56 1.05
N THR A 25 7.72 5.98 -0.21
CA THR A 25 7.72 7.39 -0.59
C THR A 25 6.37 8.05 -0.32
N ILE A 26 5.27 7.40 -0.71
CA ILE A 26 3.91 7.88 -0.43
C ILE A 26 3.67 7.95 1.07
N ALA A 27 4.11 6.93 1.84
CA ALA A 27 3.95 6.92 3.29
C ALA A 27 4.62 8.13 3.94
N ARG A 28 5.84 8.46 3.51
CA ARG A 28 6.58 9.63 4.01
C ARG A 28 5.84 10.93 3.70
N ALA A 29 5.39 11.10 2.46
CA ALA A 29 4.64 12.29 2.07
C ALA A 29 3.32 12.43 2.85
N ALA A 30 2.57 11.34 2.99
CA ALA A 30 1.28 11.32 3.68
C ALA A 30 1.42 11.51 5.21
N SER A 31 2.58 11.21 5.81
CA SER A 31 2.78 11.35 7.25
C SER A 31 2.69 12.79 7.78
N ALA A 32 2.73 13.79 6.90
CA ALA A 32 2.45 15.18 7.25
C ALA A 32 0.95 15.44 7.50
N LEU A 33 0.06 14.55 7.05
CA LEU A 33 -1.39 14.73 7.02
C LEU A 33 -2.15 13.65 7.82
N ALA A 34 -1.57 12.47 7.96
CA ALA A 34 -2.20 11.29 8.55
C ALA A 34 -1.21 10.51 9.45
N ASP A 35 -1.75 9.70 10.34
CA ASP A 35 -1.01 8.63 11.00
C ASP A 35 -0.88 7.45 10.02
N VAL A 36 0.33 7.08 9.64
CA VAL A 36 0.58 6.18 8.51
C VAL A 36 1.23 4.87 8.95
N ALA A 37 0.67 3.77 8.47
CA ALA A 37 1.27 2.44 8.55
C ALA A 37 1.51 1.87 7.15
N LEU A 38 2.71 1.35 6.91
CA LEU A 38 3.11 0.68 5.67
C LEU A 38 3.08 -0.83 5.87
N PHE A 39 2.27 -1.52 5.08
CA PHE A 39 2.18 -2.98 5.06
C PHE A 39 2.81 -3.51 3.78
N VAL A 40 3.81 -4.38 3.91
CA VAL A 40 4.62 -4.89 2.80
C VAL A 40 4.42 -6.39 2.69
N ARG A 41 3.77 -6.83 1.61
CA ARG A 41 3.76 -8.22 1.19
C ARG A 41 5.05 -8.53 0.46
N GLY A 42 5.94 -9.29 1.10
CA GLY A 42 7.27 -9.46 0.55
C GLY A 42 8.24 -10.24 1.41
N ASP A 43 9.45 -10.34 0.91
CA ASP A 43 10.57 -10.93 1.63
C ASP A 43 11.28 -9.91 2.53
N ALA A 44 12.29 -10.39 3.25
CA ALA A 44 13.10 -9.54 4.12
C ALA A 44 13.86 -8.44 3.35
N ALA A 45 14.12 -8.59 2.05
CA ALA A 45 14.76 -7.56 1.26
C ALA A 45 13.81 -6.37 1.02
N ALA A 46 12.53 -6.63 0.76
CA ALA A 46 11.51 -5.59 0.64
C ALA A 46 11.32 -4.82 1.95
N LEU A 47 11.19 -5.53 3.08
CA LEU A 47 11.07 -4.88 4.39
C LEU A 47 12.28 -3.99 4.72
N ARG A 48 13.50 -4.48 4.44
CA ARG A 48 14.72 -3.67 4.61
C ARG A 48 14.79 -2.49 3.64
N ALA A 49 14.28 -2.64 2.42
CA ALA A 49 14.23 -1.54 1.45
C ALA A 49 13.27 -0.45 1.92
N ALA A 50 12.04 -0.81 2.32
CA ALA A 50 11.07 0.12 2.91
C ALA A 50 11.63 0.83 4.14
N ALA A 51 12.23 0.08 5.08
CA ALA A 51 12.80 0.66 6.29
C ALA A 51 13.96 1.63 5.99
N ARG A 52 14.83 1.31 5.02
CA ARG A 52 15.92 2.21 4.58
C ARG A 52 15.37 3.47 3.94
N GLU A 53 14.37 3.33 3.07
CA GLU A 53 13.73 4.47 2.41
C GLU A 53 13.09 5.40 3.46
N LEU A 54 12.36 4.84 4.42
CA LEU A 54 11.72 5.57 5.51
C LEU A 54 12.68 6.15 6.56
N GLY A 55 13.93 5.69 6.63
CA GLY A 55 14.96 6.24 7.49
C GLY A 55 14.54 6.33 8.97
N ARG A 56 14.63 7.52 9.56
CA ARG A 56 14.31 7.79 10.98
C ARG A 56 12.86 8.27 11.21
N THR A 57 11.93 7.93 10.31
CA THR A 57 10.51 8.26 10.50
C THR A 57 9.87 7.38 11.58
N ARG A 58 8.71 7.81 12.10
CA ARG A 58 7.89 7.03 13.04
C ARG A 58 6.89 6.08 12.35
N ILE A 59 6.94 5.99 11.04
CA ILE A 59 6.02 5.19 10.24
C ILE A 59 6.30 3.71 10.53
N ALA A 60 5.27 3.00 10.96
CA ALA A 60 5.38 1.57 11.23
C ALA A 60 5.43 0.79 9.90
N VAL A 61 6.34 -0.20 9.83
CA VAL A 61 6.48 -1.10 8.68
C VAL A 61 6.12 -2.51 9.13
N HIS A 62 5.09 -3.08 8.53
CA HIS A 62 4.55 -4.39 8.84
C HIS A 62 4.79 -5.35 7.68
N GLY A 63 5.27 -6.56 7.97
CA GLY A 63 5.39 -7.62 6.98
C GLY A 63 4.10 -8.43 6.84
N VAL A 64 3.73 -8.73 5.59
CA VAL A 64 2.60 -9.60 5.24
C VAL A 64 3.14 -10.82 4.48
N ALA A 65 2.73 -12.02 4.90
CA ALA A 65 3.26 -13.26 4.37
C ALA A 65 2.94 -13.45 2.87
N GLU A 66 3.93 -13.86 2.08
CA GLU A 66 3.80 -13.97 0.61
C GLU A 66 2.94 -15.16 0.14
N ARG A 67 2.94 -16.28 0.88
CA ARG A 67 2.35 -17.57 0.43
C ARG A 67 0.82 -17.65 0.52
N ALA A 68 0.22 -16.76 1.28
CA ALA A 68 -1.23 -16.59 1.38
C ALA A 68 -1.46 -15.19 1.96
N PRO A 69 -1.45 -14.14 1.13
CA PRO A 69 -1.59 -12.78 1.63
C PRO A 69 -2.99 -12.59 2.20
N GLN A 70 -3.10 -12.80 3.51
CA GLN A 70 -4.27 -12.48 4.29
C GLN A 70 -4.16 -11.00 4.65
N TRP A 71 -4.31 -10.16 3.64
CA TRP A 71 -4.33 -8.71 3.83
C TRP A 71 -5.36 -8.31 4.89
N GLU A 72 -6.44 -9.07 4.99
CA GLU A 72 -7.50 -8.95 5.99
C GLU A 72 -7.01 -9.19 7.43
N GLN A 73 -5.92 -9.93 7.62
CA GLN A 73 -5.32 -10.19 8.93
C GLN A 73 -4.10 -9.31 9.22
N SER A 74 -3.69 -8.47 8.25
CA SER A 74 -2.51 -7.63 8.40
C SER A 74 -2.74 -6.45 9.34
N GLY A 75 -3.99 -6.06 9.59
CA GLY A 75 -4.37 -4.82 10.28
C GLY A 75 -4.52 -3.61 9.34
N ALA A 76 -4.27 -3.76 8.03
CA ALA A 76 -4.44 -2.68 7.06
C ALA A 76 -5.88 -2.15 6.99
N LEU A 77 -6.87 -2.99 7.31
CA LEU A 77 -8.29 -2.65 7.31
C LEU A 77 -8.77 -1.96 8.60
N ASP A 78 -7.87 -1.77 9.58
CA ASP A 78 -8.18 -1.02 10.80
C ASP A 78 -8.02 0.49 10.61
N ALA A 79 -7.52 0.94 9.45
CA ALA A 79 -7.32 2.35 9.09
C ALA A 79 -8.63 3.03 8.63
N ASP A 80 -8.58 4.35 8.42
CA ASP A 80 -9.71 5.14 7.90
C ASP A 80 -9.65 5.24 6.36
N ALA A 81 -8.44 5.09 5.79
CA ALA A 81 -8.21 5.01 4.35
C ALA A 81 -7.10 3.99 4.01
N LEU A 82 -7.16 3.48 2.79
CA LEU A 82 -6.26 2.47 2.24
C LEU A 82 -5.74 2.89 0.87
N VAL A 83 -4.41 2.84 0.69
CA VAL A 83 -3.75 2.91 -0.61
C VAL A 83 -3.19 1.53 -0.94
N VAL A 84 -3.55 0.98 -2.11
CA VAL A 84 -3.09 -0.33 -2.57
C VAL A 84 -2.16 -0.17 -3.76
N ASP A 85 -0.94 -0.66 -3.60
CA ASP A 85 0.11 -0.70 -4.61
C ASP A 85 0.74 -2.09 -4.68
N ASP A 86 -0.03 -3.05 -5.18
CA ASP A 86 0.37 -4.45 -5.24
C ASP A 86 -0.12 -5.09 -6.56
N PRO A 87 0.78 -5.72 -7.35
CA PRO A 87 0.44 -6.38 -8.61
C PRO A 87 -0.25 -7.75 -8.44
N GLY A 88 -0.36 -8.28 -7.22
CA GLY A 88 -1.04 -9.54 -6.91
C GLY A 88 -2.57 -9.42 -6.93
N ASP A 89 -3.26 -10.49 -6.55
CA ASP A 89 -4.70 -10.41 -6.34
C ASP A 89 -5.02 -9.62 -5.07
N VAL A 90 -5.58 -8.43 -5.25
CA VAL A 90 -5.96 -7.51 -4.18
C VAL A 90 -7.44 -7.12 -4.25
N ALA A 91 -8.20 -7.71 -5.17
CA ALA A 91 -9.63 -7.47 -5.24
C ALA A 91 -10.33 -7.78 -3.90
N PRO A 92 -10.00 -8.88 -3.18
CA PRO A 92 -10.57 -9.14 -1.86
C PRO A 92 -10.29 -8.03 -0.84
N LEU A 93 -9.05 -7.53 -0.81
CA LEU A 93 -8.65 -6.43 0.08
C LEU A 93 -9.44 -5.14 -0.25
N VAL A 94 -9.55 -4.80 -1.53
CA VAL A 94 -10.29 -3.61 -1.98
C VAL A 94 -11.77 -3.74 -1.63
N ASP A 95 -12.40 -4.87 -1.97
CA ASP A 95 -13.82 -5.12 -1.64
C ASP A 95 -14.06 -5.03 -0.12
N ALA A 96 -13.15 -5.58 0.68
CA ALA A 96 -13.20 -5.56 2.13
C ALA A 96 -13.00 -4.16 2.74
N ALA A 97 -12.21 -3.29 2.09
CA ALA A 97 -12.04 -1.90 2.46
C ALA A 97 -13.31 -1.08 2.15
N ILE A 98 -13.87 -1.25 0.96
CA ILE A 98 -15.13 -0.59 0.55
C ILE A 98 -16.28 -1.01 1.46
N ALA A 99 -16.43 -2.31 1.74
CA ALA A 99 -17.48 -2.82 2.62
C ALA A 99 -17.40 -2.26 4.05
N ARG A 100 -16.20 -1.88 4.51
CA ARG A 100 -15.96 -1.24 5.81
C ARG A 100 -16.04 0.30 5.77
N GLY A 101 -16.27 0.88 4.59
CA GLY A 101 -16.36 2.33 4.41
C GLY A 101 -15.02 3.07 4.41
N LEU A 102 -13.90 2.38 4.16
CA LEU A 102 -12.59 3.03 4.03
C LEU A 102 -12.50 3.78 2.70
N GLY A 103 -11.90 4.97 2.71
CA GLY A 103 -11.45 5.61 1.48
C GLY A 103 -10.38 4.72 0.81
N CYS A 104 -10.56 4.33 -0.44
CA CYS A 104 -9.71 3.33 -1.08
C CYS A 104 -9.16 3.81 -2.43
N VAL A 105 -7.84 3.91 -2.53
CA VAL A 105 -7.12 4.30 -3.74
C VAL A 105 -6.26 3.12 -4.20
N VAL A 106 -6.27 2.83 -5.49
CA VAL A 106 -5.43 1.77 -6.09
C VAL A 106 -4.46 2.37 -7.11
N LEU A 107 -3.23 1.85 -7.16
CA LEU A 107 -2.19 2.31 -8.08
C LEU A 107 -2.00 1.31 -9.22
N ASP A 108 -1.99 1.77 -10.47
CA ASP A 108 -1.78 0.95 -11.67
C ASP A 108 -2.79 -0.21 -11.84
N ARG A 109 -3.93 -0.17 -11.16
CA ARG A 109 -4.99 -1.20 -11.18
C ARG A 109 -6.25 -0.69 -11.86
N LEU A 110 -6.19 -0.54 -13.18
CA LEU A 110 -7.36 -0.18 -14.00
C LEU A 110 -8.46 -1.24 -13.93
N ASP A 111 -8.10 -2.51 -13.72
CA ASP A 111 -9.02 -3.62 -13.48
C ASP A 111 -9.87 -3.45 -12.21
N LEU A 112 -9.44 -2.60 -11.27
CA LEU A 112 -10.13 -2.31 -10.01
C LEU A 112 -10.76 -0.92 -9.98
N ALA A 113 -10.72 -0.15 -11.08
CA ALA A 113 -11.20 1.23 -11.12
C ALA A 113 -12.70 1.38 -10.83
N ALA A 114 -13.51 0.37 -11.15
CA ALA A 114 -14.94 0.36 -10.83
C ALA A 114 -15.25 0.00 -9.37
N ARG A 115 -14.24 -0.45 -8.60
CA ARG A 115 -14.37 -0.89 -7.21
C ARG A 115 -13.79 0.14 -6.23
N ALA A 116 -12.64 0.69 -6.56
CA ALA A 116 -11.95 1.69 -5.73
C ALA A 116 -12.62 3.07 -5.83
N HIS A 117 -12.36 3.94 -4.85
CA HIS A 117 -12.80 5.33 -4.91
C HIS A 117 -12.01 6.13 -5.95
N ALA A 118 -10.75 5.79 -6.15
CA ALA A 118 -9.92 6.34 -7.21
C ALA A 118 -8.84 5.35 -7.66
N THR A 119 -8.43 5.48 -8.91
CA THR A 119 -7.24 4.82 -9.45
C THR A 119 -6.23 5.88 -9.88
N VAL A 120 -4.97 5.69 -9.47
CA VAL A 120 -3.86 6.55 -9.90
C VAL A 120 -2.96 5.74 -10.82
N VAL A 121 -2.70 6.26 -12.02
CA VAL A 121 -1.76 5.68 -12.98
C VAL A 121 -0.59 6.66 -13.16
N PRO A 122 0.48 6.53 -12.36
CA PRO A 122 1.68 7.37 -12.50
C PRO A 122 2.47 6.95 -13.76
N SER A 123 1.95 7.32 -14.93
CA SER A 123 2.60 7.08 -16.22
C SER A 123 3.11 8.39 -16.83
N PRO A 124 4.34 8.41 -17.37
CA PRO A 124 4.83 9.56 -18.12
C PRO A 124 4.05 9.77 -19.43
N LEU A 125 3.23 8.82 -19.87
CA LEU A 125 2.38 8.95 -21.06
C LEU A 125 1.33 10.07 -20.94
N ALA A 126 1.10 10.62 -19.74
CA ALA A 126 0.26 11.81 -19.55
C ALA A 126 0.96 13.12 -20.00
N PHE A 127 2.25 13.07 -20.34
CA PHE A 127 3.06 14.21 -20.79
C PHE A 127 3.63 14.03 -22.21
N ALA A 128 3.16 13.03 -22.96
CA ALA A 128 3.55 12.76 -24.34
C ALA A 128 2.52 13.31 -25.33
#